data_AF-A0A840G638-F1
#
_entry.id   AF-A0A840G638-F1
#
_cell.length_a   1.000
_cell.length_b   1.000
_cell.length_c   1.000
_cell.angle_alpha   90.00
_cell.angle_beta   90.00
_cell.angle_gamma   90.00
#
_symmetry.space_group_name_H-M   'P 1'
#
loop_
_entity.id
_entity.type
_entity.pdbx_description
1 polymer ?
#
loop_
_entity_poly.entity_id
_entity_poly.type
_entity_poly.pdbx_seq_one_letter_code
_entity_poly.pdbx_strand_id
1 'polypeptide(L)'
;MRDVLYYSLMLLLGFAWYRFGQNLLRKGNRDENGELTKGIVGPVGFLMAGGIACYLFFGVLRALVRAEVPCIGKGCAGQLYTLAANPGEFWANVLFMVWMVLALGYALYVTLRIWFRA
;
A
#
# COMPACT_ATOMS: atom_id res chain seq x y z
N MET A 1 4.41 -24.91 -1.00
CA MET A 1 3.97 -24.55 0.38
C MET A 1 4.35 -23.13 0.77
N ARG A 2 5.61 -22.70 0.56
CA ARG A 2 6.07 -21.33 0.88
C ARG A 2 5.26 -20.23 0.18
N ASP A 3 4.95 -20.37 -1.11
CA ASP A 3 4.20 -19.33 -1.85
C ASP A 3 2.74 -19.24 -1.39
N VAL A 4 2.10 -20.38 -1.13
CA VAL A 4 0.74 -20.43 -0.57
C VAL A 4 0.70 -19.74 0.79
N LEU A 5 1.67 -20.03 1.66
CA LEU A 5 1.79 -19.36 2.96
C LEU A 5 1.98 -17.86 2.78
N TYR A 6 2.90 -17.44 1.90
CA TYR A 6 3.20 -16.03 1.63
C TYR A 6 1.96 -15.25 1.16
N TYR A 7 1.25 -15.73 0.14
CA TYR A 7 0.06 -15.06 -0.37
C TYR A 7 -1.10 -15.08 0.63
N SER A 8 -1.27 -16.16 1.39
CA SER A 8 -2.28 -16.21 2.46
C SER A 8 -2.01 -15.19 3.56
N LEU A 9 -0.74 -15.03 3.97
CA LEU A 9 -0.30 -14.01 4.93
C LEU A 9 -0.56 -12.60 4.40
N MET A 10 -0.30 -12.34 3.12
CA MET A 10 -0.63 -11.05 2.47
C MET A 10 -2.12 -10.74 2.54
N LEU A 11 -2.98 -11.73 2.27
CA LEU A 11 -4.43 -11.54 2.35
C LEU A 11 -4.90 -11.30 3.79
N LEU A 12 -4.37 -12.05 4.75
CA LEU A 12 -4.67 -11.87 6.18
C LEU A 12 -4.22 -10.49 6.67
N LEU A 13 -3.04 -10.03 6.24
CA LEU A 13 -2.53 -8.70 6.55
C LEU A 13 -3.44 -7.62 5.94
N GLY A 14 -3.90 -7.80 4.71
CA GLY A 14 -4.87 -6.92 4.07
C GLY A 14 -6.19 -6.85 4.84
N PHE A 15 -6.70 -8.00 5.30
CA PHE A 15 -7.90 -8.07 6.12
C PHE A 15 -7.72 -7.36 7.47
N ALA A 16 -6.59 -7.58 8.15
CA ALA A 16 -6.27 -6.92 9.40
C ALA A 16 -6.15 -5.39 9.22
N TRP A 17 -5.50 -4.93 8.15
CA TRP A 17 -5.35 -3.52 7.80
C TRP A 17 -6.70 -2.87 7.50
N TYR A 18 -7.54 -3.53 6.71
CA TYR A 18 -8.91 -3.08 6.45
C TYR A 18 -9.72 -2.98 7.74
N ARG A 19 -9.71 -4.01 8.58
CA ARG A 19 -10.45 -4.01 9.85
C ARG A 19 -9.97 -2.91 10.79
N PHE A 20 -8.66 -2.67 10.85
CA PHE A 20 -8.07 -1.57 11.61
C PHE A 20 -8.60 -0.21 11.14
N GLY A 21 -8.56 0.06 9.83
CA GLY A 21 -9.08 1.31 9.26
C GLY A 21 -10.59 1.48 9.48
N GLN A 22 -11.38 0.42 9.34
CA GLN A 22 -12.82 0.47 9.63
C GLN A 22 -13.12 0.75 11.11
N ASN A 23 -12.36 0.14 12.03
CA ASN A 23 -12.51 0.43 13.45
C ASN A 23 -12.20 1.89 13.78
N LEU A 24 -11.16 2.47 13.15
CA LEU A 24 -10.85 3.89 13.26
C LEU A 24 -11.99 4.76 12.71
N LEU A 25 -12.53 4.42 11.54
CA LEU A 25 -13.66 5.13 10.96
C LEU A 25 -14.93 5.00 11.81
N ARG A 26 -15.08 3.96 12.61
CA ARG A 26 -16.22 3.79 13.52
C ARG A 26 -16.12 4.64 14.78
N LYS A 27 -14.92 5.09 15.16
CA LYS A 27 -14.76 6.02 16.29
C LYS A 27 -15.47 7.35 15.98
N GLY A 28 -16.00 7.98 17.02
CA GLY A 28 -16.62 9.31 16.95
C GLY A 28 -15.60 10.41 16.64
N ASN A 29 -16.04 11.68 16.65
CA ASN A 29 -15.16 12.82 16.38
C ASN A 29 -14.09 13.01 17.48
N ARG A 30 -14.44 12.65 18.73
CA ARG A 30 -13.51 12.64 19.85
C ARG A 30 -13.21 11.22 20.31
N ASP A 31 -11.94 10.98 20.61
CA ASP A 31 -11.44 9.76 21.22
C ASP A 31 -11.75 9.74 22.73
N GLU A 32 -11.42 8.63 23.40
CA GLU A 32 -11.67 8.41 24.83
C GLU A 32 -11.03 9.48 25.74
N ASN A 33 -9.95 10.11 25.26
CA ASN A 33 -9.24 11.19 25.94
C ASN A 33 -9.79 12.60 25.65
N GLY A 34 -10.87 12.71 24.87
CA GLY A 34 -11.45 13.99 24.46
C GLY A 34 -10.73 14.72 23.32
N GLU A 35 -9.63 14.16 22.80
CA GLU A 35 -8.92 14.68 21.62
C GLU A 35 -9.66 14.33 20.31
N LEU A 36 -9.42 15.10 19.25
CA LEU A 36 -9.89 14.75 17.91
C LEU A 36 -9.31 13.40 17.47
N THR A 37 -10.14 12.55 16.89
CA THR A 37 -9.71 11.25 16.35
C THR A 37 -8.63 11.48 15.29
N LYS A 38 -7.44 10.89 15.51
CA LYS A 38 -6.29 11.05 14.61
C LYS A 38 -6.38 10.05 13.45
N GLY A 39 -6.00 10.50 12.26
CA GLY A 39 -5.87 9.63 11.08
C GLY A 39 -4.72 8.62 11.23
N ILE A 40 -4.63 7.68 10.29
CA ILE A 40 -3.56 6.67 10.27
C ILE A 40 -2.19 7.33 10.08
N VAL A 41 -2.14 8.39 9.27
CA VAL A 41 -0.94 9.19 9.03
C VAL A 41 -1.19 10.66 9.42
N GLY A 42 -0.16 11.32 9.95
CA GLY A 42 -0.15 12.78 10.12
C GLY A 42 0.11 13.52 8.79
N PRO A 43 0.12 14.86 8.77
CA PRO A 43 0.26 15.63 7.52
C PRO A 43 1.51 15.36 6.69
N VAL A 44 2.66 15.28 7.33
CA VAL A 44 3.90 14.93 6.62
C VAL A 44 3.86 13.49 6.11
N GLY A 45 3.35 12.57 6.95
CA GLY A 45 3.16 11.17 6.58
C GLY A 45 2.18 10.99 5.42
N PHE A 46 1.16 11.84 5.34
CA PHE A 46 0.18 11.86 4.25
C PHE A 46 0.84 12.24 2.92
N LEU A 47 1.63 13.31 2.90
CA LEU A 47 2.35 13.72 1.69
C LEU A 47 3.37 12.66 1.24
N MET A 48 4.11 12.09 2.19
CA MET A 48 5.06 11.02 1.91
C MET A 48 4.38 9.76 1.38
N ALA A 49 3.30 9.30 2.03
CA ALA A 49 2.53 8.15 1.59
C ALA A 49 1.89 8.39 0.22
N GLY A 50 1.39 9.59 -0.05
CA GLY A 50 0.89 10.00 -1.36
C GLY A 50 1.97 9.96 -2.44
N GLY A 51 3.12 10.57 -2.19
CA GLY A 51 4.25 10.56 -3.13
C GLY A 51 4.73 9.14 -3.45
N ILE A 52 4.90 8.31 -2.43
CA ILE A 52 5.32 6.90 -2.60
C ILE A 52 4.24 6.11 -3.35
N ALA A 53 2.96 6.25 -2.99
CA ALA A 53 1.88 5.56 -3.68
C ALA A 53 1.80 5.94 -5.17
N CYS A 54 1.95 7.23 -5.50
CA CYS A 54 2.00 7.70 -6.88
C CYS A 54 3.19 7.12 -7.66
N TYR A 55 4.39 7.10 -7.05
CA TYR A 55 5.58 6.51 -7.66
C TYR A 55 5.39 5.01 -7.94
N LEU A 56 4.90 4.25 -6.95
CA LEU A 56 4.64 2.82 -7.10
C LEU A 56 3.55 2.55 -8.14
N PHE A 57 2.48 3.34 -8.15
CA PHE A 57 1.40 3.23 -9.12
C PHE A 57 1.90 3.48 -10.55
N PHE A 58 2.76 4.49 -10.74
CA PHE A 58 3.44 4.70 -12.02
C PHE A 58 4.31 3.51 -12.43
N GLY A 59 5.02 2.90 -11.47
CA GLY A 59 5.76 1.65 -11.68
C GLY A 59 4.88 0.50 -12.17
N VAL A 60 3.70 0.31 -11.56
CA VAL A 60 2.71 -0.70 -11.99
C VAL A 60 2.19 -0.40 -13.39
N LEU A 61 1.82 0.85 -13.70
CA LEU A 61 1.36 1.24 -15.04
C LEU A 61 2.44 0.96 -16.09
N ARG A 62 3.70 1.29 -15.79
CA ARG A 62 4.83 0.97 -16.66
C ARG A 62 4.98 -0.53 -16.86
N ALA A 63 4.83 -1.33 -15.80
CA ALA A 63 4.86 -2.79 -15.89
C ALA A 63 3.81 -3.33 -16.86
N LEU A 64 2.58 -2.82 -16.77
CA LEU A 64 1.47 -3.26 -17.61
C LEU A 64 1.64 -2.84 -19.08
N VAL A 65 2.16 -1.63 -19.33
CA VAL A 65 2.29 -1.08 -20.70
C VAL A 65 3.57 -1.57 -21.39
N ARG A 66 4.68 -1.66 -20.66
CA ARG A 66 6.00 -1.99 -21.24
C ARG A 66 6.49 -3.39 -20.94
N ALA A 67 5.78 -4.16 -20.11
CA ALA A 67 6.22 -5.47 -19.62
C ALA A 67 7.60 -5.43 -18.93
N GLU A 68 7.95 -4.27 -18.36
CA GLU A 68 9.21 -3.97 -17.70
C GLU A 68 8.93 -3.31 -16.35
N VAL A 69 9.64 -3.74 -15.31
CA VAL A 69 9.49 -3.14 -13.99
C VAL A 69 10.84 -3.02 -13.27
N PRO A 70 11.16 -1.84 -12.68
CA PRO A 70 12.34 -1.72 -11.84
C PRO A 70 12.13 -2.56 -10.58
N CYS A 71 13.17 -3.29 -10.16
CA CYS A 71 13.09 -4.04 -8.92
C CYS A 71 13.05 -3.08 -7.71
N ILE A 72 12.05 -3.26 -6.85
CA ILE A 72 11.82 -2.43 -5.66
C ILE A 72 11.97 -3.32 -4.42
N GLY A 73 13.03 -3.11 -3.63
CA GLY A 73 13.26 -3.86 -2.39
C GLY A 73 14.73 -3.93 -1.95
N LYS A 74 14.98 -4.51 -0.76
CA LYS A 74 16.34 -4.78 -0.26
C LYS A 74 16.95 -5.93 -1.06
N GLY A 75 18.04 -5.65 -1.77
CA GLY A 75 18.79 -6.64 -2.57
C GLY A 75 18.76 -6.40 -4.07
N CYS A 76 17.92 -5.48 -4.54
CA CYS A 76 17.86 -5.09 -5.94
C CYS A 76 18.51 -3.73 -6.14
N ALA A 77 19.65 -3.70 -6.81
CA ALA A 77 20.37 -2.47 -7.16
C ALA A 77 19.70 -1.69 -8.32
N GLY A 78 18.36 -1.60 -8.32
CA GLY A 78 17.61 -0.97 -9.41
C GLY A 78 17.61 -1.77 -10.73
N GLN A 79 17.85 -3.08 -10.67
CA GLN A 79 17.81 -3.94 -11.87
C GLN A 79 16.40 -3.95 -12.49
N LEU A 80 16.34 -4.04 -13.81
CA LEU A 80 15.09 -4.07 -14.57
C LEU A 80 14.66 -5.54 -14.78
N TYR A 81 13.48 -5.90 -14.28
CA TYR A 81 12.86 -7.18 -14.59
C TYR A 81 11.93 -7.03 -15.78
N THR A 82 12.08 -7.90 -16.76
CA THR A 82 11.20 -7.98 -17.93
C THR A 82 10.38 -9.25 -17.88
N LEU A 83 9.15 -9.20 -18.38
CA LEU A 83 8.27 -10.37 -18.42
C LEU A 83 8.88 -11.53 -19.23
N ALA A 84 9.64 -11.21 -20.28
CA ALA A 84 10.28 -12.19 -21.16
C ALA A 84 11.46 -12.91 -20.51
N ALA A 85 12.29 -12.20 -19.74
CA ALA A 85 13.48 -12.78 -19.13
C ALA A 85 13.20 -13.39 -17.75
N ASN A 86 12.33 -12.75 -16.94
CA ASN A 86 12.13 -13.10 -15.54
C ASN A 86 10.64 -13.07 -15.16
N PRO A 87 9.80 -13.97 -15.72
CA PRO A 87 8.35 -13.90 -15.55
C PRO A 87 7.89 -14.02 -14.09
N GLY A 88 8.54 -14.87 -13.29
CA GLY A 88 8.19 -15.05 -11.88
C GLY A 88 8.50 -13.81 -11.03
N GLU A 89 9.73 -13.31 -11.11
CA GLU A 89 10.18 -12.13 -10.36
C GLU A 89 9.43 -10.86 -10.78
N PHE A 90 9.11 -10.75 -12.08
CA PHE A 90 8.29 -9.67 -12.61
C PHE A 90 6.92 -9.64 -11.92
N TRP A 91 6.16 -10.74 -11.93
CA TRP A 91 4.83 -10.77 -11.34
C TRP A 91 4.83 -10.64 -9.82
N ALA A 92 5.83 -11.22 -9.15
CA ALA A 92 5.98 -11.06 -7.70
C ALA A 92 6.20 -9.58 -7.32
N ASN A 93 7.08 -8.88 -8.03
CA ASN A 93 7.33 -7.46 -7.79
C ASN A 93 6.11 -6.59 -8.14
N VAL A 94 5.44 -6.86 -9.26
CA VAL A 94 4.20 -6.16 -9.65
C VAL A 94 3.12 -6.35 -8.58
N LEU A 95 2.92 -7.58 -8.10
CA LEU A 95 1.94 -7.85 -7.05
C LEU A 95 2.27 -7.09 -5.77
N PHE A 96 3.54 -7.06 -5.36
CA PHE A 96 3.98 -6.30 -4.20
C PHE A 96 3.71 -4.80 -4.37
N MET A 97 4.04 -4.22 -5.52
CA MET A 97 3.78 -2.81 -5.80
C MET A 97 2.28 -2.49 -5.76
N VAL A 98 1.44 -3.31 -6.40
CA VAL A 98 -0.02 -3.17 -6.34
C VAL A 98 -0.50 -3.21 -4.89
N TRP A 99 -0.01 -4.16 -4.11
CA TRP A 99 -0.42 -4.34 -2.73
C TRP A 99 -0.02 -3.14 -1.85
N MET A 100 1.19 -2.59 -2.04
CA MET A 100 1.64 -1.37 -1.38
C MET A 100 0.80 -0.16 -1.77
N VAL A 101 0.47 0.00 -3.06
CA VAL A 101 -0.41 1.08 -3.55
C VAL A 101 -1.77 1.00 -2.88
N LEU A 102 -2.36 -0.19 -2.78
CA LEU A 102 -3.66 -0.39 -2.11
C LEU A 102 -3.58 -0.09 -0.62
N ALA A 103 -2.54 -0.55 0.07
CA ALA A 103 -2.36 -0.33 1.50
C ALA A 103 -2.19 1.16 1.84
N LEU A 104 -1.33 1.87 1.10
CA LEU A 104 -1.10 3.30 1.25
C LEU A 104 -2.33 4.10 0.83
N GLY A 105 -2.97 3.76 -0.29
CA GLY A 105 -4.20 4.39 -0.75
C GLY A 105 -5.32 4.29 0.29
N TYR A 106 -5.49 3.13 0.92
CA TYR A 106 -6.44 2.95 2.00
C TYR A 106 -6.09 3.79 3.24
N ALA A 107 -4.81 3.90 3.59
CA ALA A 107 -4.36 4.75 4.70
C ALA A 107 -4.67 6.23 4.47
N LEU A 108 -4.41 6.72 3.25
CA LEU A 108 -4.76 8.08 2.82
C LEU A 108 -6.27 8.30 2.86
N TYR A 109 -7.05 7.35 2.34
CA TYR A 109 -8.52 7.38 2.36
C TYR A 109 -9.07 7.51 3.79
N VAL A 110 -8.64 6.63 4.71
CA VAL A 110 -9.09 6.66 6.11
C VAL A 110 -8.72 7.99 6.76
N THR A 111 -7.50 8.48 6.50
CA THR A 111 -7.02 9.75 7.05
C THR A 111 -7.86 10.93 6.57
N LEU A 112 -8.12 11.03 5.26
CA LEU A 112 -8.99 12.07 4.69
C LEU A 112 -10.40 12.02 5.27
N ARG A 113 -10.98 10.81 5.39
CA ARG A 113 -12.32 10.63 5.94
C ARG A 113 -12.43 11.05 7.40
N ILE A 114 -11.35 10.93 8.17
CA ILE A 114 -11.30 11.38 9.56
C ILE A 114 -11.13 12.90 9.63
N TRP A 115 -10.20 13.47 8.85
CA TRP A 115 -9.94 14.91 8.86
C TRP A 115 -11.12 15.76 8.38
N PHE A 116 -11.85 15.28 7.38
CA PHE A 116 -13.01 15.96 6.83
C PHE A 116 -14.34 15.47 7.44
N ARG A 117 -14.29 14.81 8.60
CA ARG A 117 -15.50 14.43 9.33
C ARG A 117 -16.03 15.65 10.08
N ALA A 118 -17.20 16.14 9.65
CA ALA A 118 -17.97 17.16 10.35
C ALA A 118 -18.60 16.62 11.64
#